data_AF-A0A3L8PB86-F1
#
_entry.id   AF-A0A3L8PB86-F1
#
_cell.length_a   1.000
_cell.length_b   1.000
_cell.length_c   1.000
_cell.angle_alpha   90.00
_cell.angle_beta   90.00
_cell.angle_gamma   90.00
#
_symmetry.space_group_name_H-M   'P 1'
#
loop_
_entity.id
_entity.type
_entity.pdbx_description
1 polymer ?
#
loop_
_entity_poly.entity_id
_entity_poly.type
_entity_poly.pdbx_seq_one_letter_code
_entity_poly.pdbx_strand_id
1 'polypeptide(L)'
;IDFAAYGSVAAAGYLPARCAGAPPASFISAHGTADPTVPFEGGDTVIQRVAPADEALQQWAAHDGCAAPREEQVAADVRLTAWDDCADGAHIDFYVIEGGGHQWPGGAAAPGLGRSSGSINITALMVDFFGLS
;
A
#
# COMPACT_ATOMS: atom_id res chain seq x y z
N ILE A 1 13.89 -16.83 -1.47
CA ILE A 1 13.53 -16.15 -2.72
C ILE A 1 13.54 -14.71 -2.35
N ASP A 2 14.38 -13.93 -2.99
CA ASP A 2 14.49 -12.50 -2.74
C ASP A 2 13.81 -11.82 -3.93
N PHE A 3 12.80 -11.01 -3.64
CA PHE A 3 12.05 -10.28 -4.67
C PHE A 3 12.65 -8.88 -4.80
N ALA A 4 12.85 -8.41 -6.04
CA ALA A 4 13.30 -7.05 -6.30
C ALA A 4 12.24 -6.00 -5.91
N ALA A 5 10.97 -6.38 -6.02
CA ALA A 5 9.83 -5.57 -5.65
C ALA A 5 8.61 -6.45 -5.36
N TYR A 6 7.64 -5.92 -4.62
CA TYR A 6 6.35 -6.54 -4.36
C TYR A 6 5.26 -5.47 -4.26
N GLY A 7 4.01 -5.91 -4.31
CA GLY A 7 2.88 -5.00 -4.18
C GLY A 7 1.67 -5.63 -3.51
N SER A 8 0.84 -4.79 -2.91
CA SER A 8 -0.38 -5.22 -2.26
C SER A 8 -1.55 -4.27 -2.53
N VAL A 9 -2.77 -4.78 -2.42
CA VAL A 9 -3.99 -3.96 -2.45
C VAL A 9 -4.82 -4.35 -1.24
N ALA A 10 -5.27 -3.34 -0.50
CA ALA A 10 -6.07 -3.50 0.70
C ALA A 10 -5.41 -4.34 1.82
N ALA A 11 -4.06 -4.40 1.81
CA ALA A 11 -3.27 -5.15 2.80
C ALA A 11 -1.83 -4.63 2.88
N ALA A 12 -1.62 -3.53 3.60
CA ALA A 12 -0.31 -2.90 3.80
C ALA A 12 0.56 -3.49 4.93
N GLY A 13 0.02 -4.43 5.73
CA GLY A 13 0.55 -4.81 7.03
C GLY A 13 2.05 -5.18 7.08
N TYR A 14 2.70 -4.83 8.19
CA TYR A 14 4.07 -5.23 8.54
C TYR A 14 4.04 -6.14 9.77
N LEU A 15 4.76 -7.27 9.71
CA LEU A 15 4.83 -8.25 10.80
C LEU A 15 6.27 -8.37 11.28
N PRO A 16 6.69 -7.65 12.34
CA PRO A 16 8.09 -7.59 12.75
C PRO A 16 8.77 -8.96 12.94
N ALA A 17 8.05 -9.92 13.52
CA ALA A 17 8.55 -11.28 13.74
C ALA A 17 8.87 -12.07 12.45
N ARG A 18 8.36 -11.62 11.29
CA ARG A 18 8.55 -12.25 9.99
C ARG A 18 9.35 -11.38 9.02
N CYS A 19 9.20 -10.05 9.11
CA CYS A 19 9.74 -9.11 8.14
C CYS A 19 11.11 -8.54 8.54
N ALA A 20 11.44 -8.44 9.83
CA ALA A 20 12.62 -7.67 10.27
C ALA A 20 13.98 -8.15 9.76
N GLY A 21 14.08 -9.40 9.27
CA GLY A 21 15.30 -9.96 8.69
C GLY A 21 15.31 -10.01 7.15
N ALA A 22 14.25 -9.53 6.50
CA ALA A 22 14.21 -9.43 5.05
C ALA A 22 15.16 -8.31 4.58
N PRO A 23 15.76 -8.42 3.38
CA PRO A 23 16.45 -7.29 2.78
C PRO A 23 15.44 -6.20 2.36
N PRO A 24 15.85 -4.92 2.29
CA PRO A 24 15.05 -3.86 1.70
C PRO A 24 14.61 -4.23 0.28
N ALA A 25 13.37 -3.92 -0.07
CA ALA A 25 12.84 -4.21 -1.41
C ALA A 25 11.67 -3.29 -1.74
N SER A 26 11.59 -2.87 -3.01
CA SER A 26 10.62 -1.86 -3.42
C SER A 26 9.17 -2.33 -3.21
N PHE A 27 8.32 -1.47 -2.69
CA PHE A 27 6.95 -1.84 -2.29
C PHE A 27 5.91 -0.84 -2.81
N ILE A 28 4.89 -1.33 -3.52
CA ILE A 28 3.74 -0.52 -3.93
C ILE A 28 2.46 -1.02 -3.26
N SER A 29 1.67 -0.12 -2.68
CA SER A 29 0.41 -0.49 -2.04
C SER A 29 -0.70 0.52 -2.28
N ALA A 30 -1.95 0.05 -2.32
CA ALA A 30 -3.14 0.89 -2.35
C ALA A 30 -4.17 0.44 -1.30
N HIS A 31 -4.77 1.37 -0.57
CA HIS A 31 -5.73 1.07 0.49
C HIS A 31 -6.85 2.11 0.59
N GLY A 32 -8.10 1.64 0.74
CA GLY A 32 -9.27 2.50 0.92
C GLY A 32 -9.51 2.87 2.38
N THR A 33 -9.75 4.15 2.69
CA THR A 33 -9.95 4.56 4.09
C THR A 33 -11.27 4.08 4.71
N ALA A 34 -12.23 3.65 3.87
CA ALA A 34 -13.52 3.09 4.28
C ALA A 34 -13.60 1.58 3.98
N ASP A 35 -12.45 0.89 3.97
CA ASP A 35 -12.37 -0.56 3.79
C ASP A 35 -13.11 -1.31 4.93
N PRO A 36 -14.20 -2.05 4.62
CA PRO A 36 -14.99 -2.75 5.63
C PRO A 36 -14.39 -4.10 6.05
N THR A 37 -13.33 -4.57 5.39
CA THR A 37 -12.75 -5.91 5.56
C THR A 37 -11.40 -5.85 6.25
N VAL A 38 -10.53 -4.94 5.83
CA VAL A 38 -9.23 -4.63 6.45
C VAL A 38 -9.23 -3.14 6.77
N PRO A 39 -9.70 -2.74 7.96
CA PRO A 39 -9.86 -1.33 8.29
C PRO A 39 -8.55 -0.55 8.19
N PHE A 40 -8.59 0.59 7.51
CA PHE A 40 -7.43 1.45 7.33
C PHE A 40 -6.85 1.94 8.66
N GLU A 41 -7.70 2.25 9.62
CA GLU A 41 -7.34 2.68 10.99
C GLU A 41 -6.88 1.53 11.89
N GLY A 42 -6.73 0.32 11.34
CA GLY A 42 -6.44 -0.89 12.11
C GLY A 42 -7.67 -1.43 12.84
N GLY A 43 -7.55 -2.64 13.38
CA GLY A 43 -8.68 -3.30 14.02
C GLY A 43 -8.63 -4.82 13.99
N ASP A 44 -9.63 -5.45 14.61
CA ASP A 44 -9.84 -6.89 14.42
C ASP A 44 -10.42 -7.14 13.04
N THR A 45 -9.83 -8.10 12.33
CA THR A 45 -10.41 -8.72 11.14
C THR A 45 -10.86 -10.13 11.49
N VAL A 46 -11.47 -10.83 10.54
CA VAL A 46 -11.83 -12.25 10.72
C VAL A 46 -10.60 -13.18 10.84
N ILE A 47 -9.41 -12.71 10.48
CA ILE A 47 -8.17 -13.51 10.44
C ILE A 47 -7.24 -13.16 11.62
N GLN A 48 -7.04 -11.87 11.85
CA GLN A 48 -6.10 -11.35 12.83
C GLN A 48 -6.38 -9.89 13.14
N ARG A 49 -5.76 -9.38 14.21
CA ARG A 49 -5.67 -7.94 14.40
C ARG A 49 -4.64 -7.34 13.44
N VAL A 50 -5.00 -6.23 12.81
CA VAL A 50 -4.11 -5.44 11.94
C VAL A 50 -3.83 -4.08 12.57
N ALA A 51 -2.61 -3.59 12.39
CA ALA A 51 -2.25 -2.21 12.70
C ALA A 51 -2.87 -1.24 11.69
N PRO A 52 -2.96 0.06 12.01
CA PRO A 52 -3.26 1.10 11.02
C PRO A 52 -2.36 0.97 9.79
N ALA A 53 -2.92 1.22 8.61
CA ALA A 53 -2.21 1.04 7.34
C ALA A 53 -1.06 2.05 7.19
N ASP A 54 -1.25 3.28 7.65
CA ASP A 54 -0.21 4.31 7.71
C ASP A 54 0.93 3.93 8.66
N GLU A 55 0.62 3.35 9.82
CA GLU A 55 1.61 2.81 10.75
C GLU A 55 2.41 1.67 10.09
N ALA A 56 1.74 0.74 9.42
CA ALA A 56 2.41 -0.36 8.71
C ALA A 56 3.36 0.13 7.61
N LEU A 57 2.98 1.17 6.87
CA LEU A 57 3.85 1.76 5.85
C LEU A 57 5.04 2.50 6.46
N GLN A 58 4.85 3.20 7.58
CA GLN A 58 5.97 3.79 8.31
C GLN A 58 6.94 2.73 8.85
N GLN A 59 6.42 1.57 9.26
CA GLN A 59 7.25 0.43 9.67
C GLN A 59 8.06 -0.14 8.51
N TRP A 60 7.46 -0.27 7.31
CA TRP A 60 8.19 -0.64 6.10
C TRP A 60 9.25 0.39 5.73
N ALA A 61 8.91 1.68 5.71
CA ALA A 61 9.87 2.74 5.42
C ALA A 61 11.04 2.77 6.42
N ALA A 62 10.78 2.54 7.70
CA ALA A 62 11.80 2.43 8.72
C ALA A 62 12.66 1.16 8.56
N HIS A 63 12.04 0.03 8.22
CA HIS A 63 12.74 -1.23 7.94
C HIS A 63 13.69 -1.09 6.75
N ASP A 64 13.24 -0.45 5.68
CA ASP A 64 13.97 -0.25 4.44
C ASP A 64 14.91 0.98 4.50
N GLY A 65 15.02 1.64 5.66
CA GLY A 65 15.96 2.75 5.86
C GLY A 65 15.65 4.00 5.03
N CYS A 66 14.38 4.24 4.74
CA CYS A 66 13.94 5.33 3.89
C CYS A 66 14.13 6.73 4.53
N ALA A 67 14.44 7.71 3.68
CA ALA A 67 14.42 9.13 4.02
C ALA A 67 12.98 9.66 4.21
N ALA A 68 12.81 10.97 4.36
CA ALA A 68 11.48 11.57 4.48
C ALA A 68 10.67 11.36 3.18
N PRO A 69 9.38 11.00 3.27
CA PRO A 69 8.56 10.83 2.08
C PRO A 69 8.18 12.18 1.47
N ARG A 70 7.76 12.12 0.21
CA ARG A 70 6.95 13.17 -0.41
C ARG A 70 5.47 12.74 -0.41
N GLU A 71 4.59 13.73 -0.39
CA GLU A 71 3.16 13.52 -0.57
C GLU A 71 2.66 14.21 -1.84
N GLU A 72 1.72 13.58 -2.52
CA GLU A 72 1.16 14.08 -3.77
C GLU A 72 -0.34 13.79 -3.86
N GLN A 73 -1.14 14.78 -4.25
CA GLN A 73 -2.56 14.58 -4.57
C GLN A 73 -2.69 14.15 -6.03
N VAL A 74 -2.78 12.85 -6.29
CA VAL A 74 -2.81 12.29 -7.66
C VAL A 74 -4.21 12.30 -8.28
N ALA A 75 -5.26 12.35 -7.46
CA ALA A 75 -6.66 12.50 -7.89
C ALA A 75 -7.49 13.13 -6.78
N ALA A 76 -8.74 13.51 -7.06
CA ALA A 76 -9.62 14.16 -6.07
C ALA A 76 -9.83 13.33 -4.78
N ASP A 77 -9.81 12.00 -4.89
CA ASP A 77 -9.99 11.06 -3.77
C ASP A 77 -8.73 10.20 -3.51
N VAL A 78 -7.58 10.51 -4.12
CA VAL A 78 -6.37 9.70 -3.99
C VAL A 78 -5.14 10.54 -3.67
N ARG A 79 -4.48 10.20 -2.56
CA ARG A 79 -3.18 10.74 -2.16
C ARG A 79 -2.11 9.65 -2.26
N LEU A 80 -0.96 10.00 -2.80
CA LEU A 80 0.25 9.19 -2.79
C LEU A 80 1.18 9.70 -1.68
N THR A 81 1.71 8.78 -0.88
CA THR A 81 2.91 8.98 -0.06
C THR A 81 4.01 8.12 -0.66
N ALA A 82 5.10 8.75 -1.10
CA ALA A 82 6.21 8.07 -1.78
C ALA A 82 7.52 8.27 -1.01
N TRP A 83 8.25 7.18 -0.81
CA TRP A 83 9.62 7.15 -0.29
C TRP A 83 10.56 6.79 -1.43
N ASP A 84 11.20 7.79 -2.04
CA ASP A 84 12.04 7.60 -3.23
C ASP A 84 13.50 7.26 -2.89
N ASP A 85 13.92 7.44 -1.64
CA ASP A 85 15.30 7.21 -1.17
C ASP A 85 15.30 6.25 0.02
N CYS A 86 15.38 4.96 -0.26
CA CYS A 86 15.55 3.88 0.71
C CYS A 86 16.87 3.13 0.51
N ALA A 87 17.23 2.30 1.48
CA ALA A 87 18.42 1.46 1.39
C ALA A 87 18.39 0.58 0.13
N ASP A 88 19.57 0.32 -0.41
CA ASP A 88 19.78 -0.49 -1.62
C ASP A 88 19.03 0.02 -2.88
N GLY A 89 18.64 1.30 -2.90
CA GLY A 89 17.91 1.91 -4.01
C GLY A 89 16.45 1.48 -4.09
N ALA A 90 15.91 0.90 -3.02
CA ALA A 90 14.49 0.61 -2.91
C ALA A 90 13.66 1.91 -2.86
N HIS A 91 12.38 1.79 -3.19
CA HIS A 91 11.41 2.87 -3.06
C HIS A 91 10.04 2.30 -2.68
N ILE A 92 9.21 3.12 -2.04
CA ILE A 92 7.89 2.71 -1.55
C ILE A 92 6.82 3.69 -2.03
N ASP A 93 5.77 3.18 -2.66
CA ASP A 93 4.60 3.94 -3.10
C ASP A 93 3.36 3.51 -2.33
N PHE A 94 2.70 4.45 -1.65
CA PHE A 94 1.44 4.18 -0.95
C PHE A 94 0.30 5.09 -1.40
N TYR A 95 -0.70 4.49 -2.05
CA TYR A 95 -1.90 5.16 -2.53
C TYR A 95 -3.04 5.01 -1.52
N VAL A 96 -3.42 6.12 -0.89
CA VAL A 96 -4.57 6.20 0.02
C VAL A 96 -5.79 6.71 -0.73
N ILE A 97 -6.89 5.96 -0.69
CA ILE A 97 -8.12 6.27 -1.41
C ILE A 97 -9.20 6.68 -0.42
N GLU A 98 -9.49 7.98 -0.36
CA GLU A 98 -10.40 8.57 0.59
C GLU A 98 -11.85 8.10 0.36
N GLY A 99 -12.41 7.36 1.30
CA GLY A 99 -13.73 6.75 1.21
C GLY A 99 -13.80 5.53 0.29
N GLY A 100 -12.65 5.05 -0.21
CA GLY A 100 -12.55 3.78 -0.93
C GLY A 100 -12.75 2.58 0.00
N GLY A 101 -13.28 1.48 -0.54
CA GLY A 101 -13.45 0.21 0.18
C GLY A 101 -12.33 -0.80 -0.05
N HIS A 102 -12.62 -2.08 0.24
CA HIS A 102 -11.77 -3.26 -0.04
C HIS A 102 -11.82 -3.64 -1.53
N GLN A 103 -11.45 -2.71 -2.38
CA GLN A 103 -11.66 -2.79 -3.83
C GLN A 103 -10.32 -2.79 -4.57
N TRP A 104 -10.31 -3.29 -5.79
CA TRP A 104 -9.20 -3.11 -6.71
C TRP A 104 -9.37 -1.77 -7.47
N PRO A 105 -8.54 -0.74 -7.21
CA PRO A 105 -8.72 0.58 -7.83
C PRO A 105 -8.54 0.53 -9.36
N GLY A 106 -9.51 1.06 -10.09
CA GLY A 106 -9.59 0.95 -11.55
C GLY A 106 -10.08 -0.41 -12.07
N GLY A 107 -10.38 -1.35 -11.17
CA GLY A 107 -11.00 -2.63 -11.47
C GLY A 107 -12.54 -2.60 -11.45
N ALA A 108 -13.15 -3.73 -11.78
CA ALA A 108 -14.60 -3.89 -11.67
C ALA A 108 -15.03 -3.89 -10.19
N ALA A 109 -16.12 -3.17 -9.88
CA ALA A 109 -16.63 -3.09 -8.52
C ALA A 109 -17.13 -4.46 -8.03
N ALA A 110 -16.67 -4.88 -6.85
CA ALA A 110 -17.13 -6.08 -6.18
C ALA A 110 -18.23 -5.76 -5.15
N PRO A 111 -19.40 -6.43 -5.19
CA PRO A 111 -20.47 -6.22 -4.22
C PRO A 111 -20.02 -6.48 -2.78
N GLY A 112 -20.45 -5.63 -1.83
CA GLY A 112 -20.21 -5.81 -0.40
C GLY A 112 -18.83 -5.36 0.10
N LEU A 113 -17.93 -4.92 -0.79
CA LEU A 113 -16.56 -4.52 -0.43
C LEU A 113 -16.37 -2.99 -0.32
N GLY A 114 -17.45 -2.23 -0.07
CA GLY A 114 -17.40 -0.77 0.00
C GLY A 114 -17.28 -0.07 -1.36
N ARG A 115 -17.00 1.25 -1.37
CA ARG A 115 -16.97 2.08 -2.59
C ARG A 115 -15.77 1.72 -3.47
N SER A 116 -15.99 1.43 -4.76
CA SER A 116 -14.92 1.36 -5.76
C SER A 116 -14.48 2.76 -6.20
N SER A 117 -13.20 2.94 -6.50
CA SER A 117 -12.69 4.16 -7.15
C SER A 117 -12.04 3.80 -8.50
N GLY A 118 -12.31 4.62 -9.52
CA GLY A 118 -11.69 4.54 -10.84
C GLY A 118 -10.67 5.66 -11.08
N SER A 119 -10.35 6.45 -10.06
CA SER A 119 -9.47 7.62 -10.18
C SER A 119 -8.01 7.26 -10.44
N ILE A 120 -7.61 6.03 -10.11
CA ILE A 120 -6.34 5.43 -10.49
C ILE A 120 -6.58 4.03 -11.05
N ASN A 121 -5.62 3.53 -11.85
CA ASN A 121 -5.56 2.14 -12.27
C ASN A 121 -4.35 1.48 -11.57
N ILE A 122 -4.59 0.79 -10.46
CA ILE A 122 -3.48 0.23 -9.66
C ILE A 122 -2.71 -0.84 -10.44
N THR A 123 -3.35 -1.54 -11.37
CA THR A 123 -2.67 -2.55 -12.20
C THR A 123 -1.62 -1.90 -13.10
N ALA A 124 -1.98 -0.80 -13.77
CA ALA A 124 -1.03 -0.06 -14.61
C ALA A 124 0.13 0.51 -13.78
N LEU A 125 -0.19 1.10 -12.61
CA LEU A 125 0.83 1.63 -11.70
C LEU A 125 1.78 0.54 -11.21
N MET A 126 1.27 -0.64 -10.85
CA MET A 126 2.12 -1.78 -10.46
C MET A 126 2.99 -2.28 -11.61
N VAL A 127 2.46 -2.34 -12.84
CA VAL A 127 3.23 -2.73 -14.04
C VAL A 127 4.38 -1.76 -14.27
N ASP A 128 4.13 -0.45 -14.18
CA ASP A 128 5.16 0.58 -14.32
C ASP A 128 6.18 0.51 -13.18
N PHE A 129 5.72 0.38 -11.93
CA PHE A 129 6.57 0.24 -10.73
C PHE A 129 7.51 -0.96 -10.82
N PHE A 130 7.05 -2.07 -11.41
CA PHE A 130 7.88 -3.27 -11.61
C PHE A 130 8.76 -3.22 -12.87
N GLY A 131 8.70 -2.13 -13.65
CA GLY A 131 9.47 -2.00 -14.90
C GLY A 131 9.02 -2.99 -15.98
N LEU A 132 7.72 -3.26 -16.05
CA LEU A 132 7.12 -4.22 -16.99
C LEU A 132 6.39 -3.54 -18.16
N SER A 133 6.50 -2.22 -18.29
CA SER A 133 5.94 -1.42 -19.40
C SER A 133 6.88 -1.20 -20.58
#